data_AF-A0A7C6HPX3-F1
#
_entry.id   AF-A0A7C6HPX3-F1
#
_cell.length_a   1.000
_cell.length_b   1.000
_cell.length_c   1.000
_cell.angle_alpha   90.00
_cell.angle_beta   90.00
_cell.angle_gamma   90.00
#
_symmetry.space_group_name_H-M   'P 1'
#
loop_
_entity.id
_entity.type
_entity.pdbx_description
1 polymer ?
#
loop_
_entity_poly.entity_id
_entity_poly.type
_entity_poly.pdbx_seq_one_letter_code
_entity_poly.pdbx_strand_id
1 'polypeptide(L)'
;MSTGTTVRASVVRGLAERRATERGPLLPVLHDVVAEHGYIADEDIPVIADVLNLSRADVHGVVSFYHDFRRTPPPAHVIQICRGEACQSVGADALLAEARDRYQDAEDVEVREVFCLGNCALGPSGMVDGRLLGRLTADRLDDSLTTTRRAR
;
A
#
# COMPACT_ATOMS: atom_id res chain seq x y z
N MET A 1 19.45 21.92 -4.26
CA MET A 1 18.40 21.10 -3.61
C MET A 1 16.97 21.48 -4.02
N SER A 2 16.73 22.34 -5.03
CA SER A 2 15.36 22.83 -5.34
C SER A 2 14.66 22.15 -6.52
N THR A 3 15.39 21.39 -7.34
CA THR A 3 14.87 20.91 -8.64
C THR A 3 13.93 19.71 -8.51
N GLY A 4 14.17 18.81 -7.55
CA GLY A 4 13.37 17.58 -7.37
C GLY A 4 11.95 17.83 -6.86
N THR A 5 11.80 18.70 -5.85
CA THR A 5 10.50 19.09 -5.29
C THR A 5 9.60 19.76 -6.33
N THR A 6 10.16 20.60 -7.20
CA THR A 6 9.37 21.25 -8.28
C THR A 6 8.87 20.25 -9.31
N VAL A 7 9.67 19.23 -9.64
CA VAL A 7 9.25 18.18 -10.59
C VAL A 7 8.11 17.35 -10.01
N ARG A 8 8.24 16.86 -8.76
CA ARG A 8 7.17 16.07 -8.11
C ARG A 8 5.86 16.86 -8.03
N ALA A 9 5.91 18.10 -7.55
CA ALA A 9 4.72 18.96 -7.45
C ALA A 9 4.02 19.15 -8.80
N SER A 10 4.78 19.28 -9.90
CA SER A 10 4.21 19.40 -11.25
C SER A 10 3.49 18.13 -11.72
N VAL A 11 4.05 16.95 -11.42
CA VAL A 11 3.44 15.65 -11.75
C VAL A 11 2.15 15.45 -10.96
N VAL A 12 2.18 15.73 -9.65
CA VAL A 12 1.01 15.64 -8.75
C VAL A 12 -0.10 16.57 -9.18
N ARG A 13 0.23 17.81 -9.56
CA ARG A 13 -0.76 18.76 -10.12
C ARG A 13 -1.43 18.17 -11.36
N GLY A 14 -0.64 17.63 -12.30
CA GLY A 14 -1.18 17.00 -13.51
C GLY A 14 -2.06 15.79 -13.22
N LEU A 15 -1.72 14.96 -12.21
CA LEU A 15 -2.56 13.83 -11.75
C LEU A 15 -3.90 14.34 -11.21
N ALA A 16 -3.88 15.38 -10.37
CA ALA A 16 -5.08 15.97 -9.78
C ALA A 16 -6.00 16.62 -10.83
N GLU A 17 -5.45 17.36 -11.79
CA GLU A 17 -6.20 18.05 -12.84
C GLU A 17 -6.96 17.08 -13.74
N ARG A 18 -6.38 15.92 -14.05
CA ARG A 18 -7.04 14.88 -14.87
C ARG A 18 -8.31 14.33 -14.23
N ARG A 19 -8.37 14.32 -12.90
CA ARG A 19 -9.49 13.78 -12.13
C ARG A 19 -10.45 14.86 -11.61
N ALA A 20 -10.09 16.14 -11.71
CA ALA A 20 -10.78 17.23 -11.01
C ALA A 20 -12.28 17.36 -11.32
N THR A 21 -12.72 16.91 -12.50
CA THR A 21 -14.13 16.93 -12.90
C THR A 21 -14.93 15.69 -12.49
N GLU A 22 -14.27 14.68 -11.93
CA GLU A 22 -14.93 13.47 -11.44
C GLU A 22 -15.69 13.75 -10.13
N ARG A 23 -16.74 12.96 -9.85
CA ARG A 23 -17.43 13.05 -8.56
C ARG A 23 -16.58 12.40 -7.47
N GLY A 24 -16.17 13.18 -6.48
CA GLY A 24 -15.33 12.72 -5.36
C GLY A 24 -13.90 12.38 -5.80
N PRO A 25 -13.14 13.33 -6.38
CA PRO A 25 -11.89 13.02 -7.09
C PRO A 25 -10.70 12.72 -6.17
N LEU A 26 -10.80 13.02 -4.87
CA LEU A 26 -9.67 12.95 -3.95
C LEU A 26 -9.09 11.53 -3.82
N LEU A 27 -9.91 10.50 -3.61
CA LEU A 27 -9.41 9.12 -3.50
C LEU A 27 -8.72 8.64 -4.80
N PRO A 28 -9.34 8.78 -5.98
CA PRO A 28 -8.67 8.48 -7.25
C PRO A 28 -7.33 9.20 -7.43
N VAL A 29 -7.26 10.49 -7.10
CA VAL A 29 -6.01 11.26 -7.18
C VAL A 29 -4.95 10.70 -6.24
N LEU A 30 -5.30 10.37 -4.99
CA LEU A 30 -4.36 9.78 -4.03
C LEU A 30 -3.85 8.41 -4.52
N HIS A 31 -4.71 7.57 -5.10
CA HIS A 31 -4.28 6.31 -5.73
C HIS A 31 -3.34 6.54 -6.91
N ASP A 32 -3.63 7.51 -7.78
CA ASP A 32 -2.77 7.85 -8.91
C ASP A 32 -1.38 8.36 -8.43
N VAL A 33 -1.33 9.15 -7.34
CA VAL A 33 -0.07 9.59 -6.73
C VAL A 33 0.71 8.41 -6.12
N VAL A 34 0.04 7.49 -5.42
CA VAL A 34 0.71 6.27 -4.91
C VAL A 34 1.19 5.37 -6.05
N ALA A 35 0.44 5.25 -7.14
CA ALA A 35 0.87 4.48 -8.31
C ALA A 35 2.13 5.07 -8.96
N GLU A 36 2.22 6.40 -9.03
CA GLU A 36 3.36 7.11 -9.62
C GLU A 36 4.58 7.19 -8.68
N HIS A 37 4.36 7.38 -7.39
CA HIS A 37 5.42 7.73 -6.43
C HIS A 37 5.60 6.75 -5.27
N GLY A 38 4.70 5.77 -5.12
CA GLY A 38 4.71 4.77 -4.05
C GLY A 38 4.17 5.24 -2.69
N TYR A 39 4.07 6.55 -2.46
CA TYR A 39 3.59 7.17 -1.22
C TYR A 39 3.14 8.61 -1.46
N ILE A 40 2.42 9.19 -0.50
CA ILE A 40 1.98 10.58 -0.47
C ILE A 40 2.96 11.40 0.36
N ALA A 41 3.74 12.29 -0.27
CA ALA A 41 4.62 13.20 0.45
C ALA A 41 3.82 14.38 1.02
N ASP A 42 4.33 15.01 2.09
CA ASP A 42 3.67 16.18 2.70
C ASP A 42 3.55 17.36 1.73
N GLU A 43 4.44 17.44 0.73
CA GLU A 43 4.39 18.45 -0.35
C GLU A 43 3.29 18.21 -1.38
N ASP A 44 2.72 17.00 -1.47
CA ASP A 44 1.62 16.67 -2.38
C ASP A 44 0.28 17.23 -1.88
N ILE A 45 0.09 17.24 -0.55
CA ILE A 45 -1.13 17.68 0.12
C ILE A 45 -1.55 19.10 -0.31
N PRO A 46 -0.70 20.14 -0.22
CA PRO A 46 -1.10 21.48 -0.65
C PRO A 46 -1.38 21.57 -2.15
N VAL A 47 -0.72 20.77 -3.00
CA VAL A 47 -0.96 20.76 -4.44
C VAL A 47 -2.33 20.17 -4.76
N ILE A 48 -2.67 19.02 -4.15
CA ILE A 48 -3.97 18.36 -4.34
C ILE A 48 -5.10 19.24 -3.80
N ALA A 49 -4.88 19.85 -2.62
CA ALA A 49 -5.85 20.76 -2.01
C ALA A 49 -6.16 21.97 -2.90
N ASP A 50 -5.12 22.57 -3.50
CA ASP A 50 -5.25 23.68 -4.44
C ASP A 50 -6.06 23.29 -5.69
N VAL A 51 -5.70 22.18 -6.35
CA VAL A 51 -6.36 21.75 -7.60
C VAL A 51 -7.81 21.34 -7.38
N LEU A 52 -8.10 20.64 -6.28
CA LEU A 52 -9.44 20.13 -5.99
C LEU A 52 -10.32 21.11 -5.22
N ASN A 53 -9.80 22.31 -4.91
CA ASN A 53 -10.47 23.33 -4.10
C ASN A 53 -10.95 22.77 -2.73
N LEU A 54 -10.05 22.06 -2.05
CA LEU A 54 -10.26 21.48 -0.72
C LEU A 54 -9.35 22.16 0.30
N SER A 55 -9.67 22.05 1.60
CA SER A 55 -8.71 22.45 2.61
C SER A 55 -7.56 21.44 2.71
N ARG A 56 -6.36 21.91 3.09
CA ARG A 56 -5.23 21.01 3.41
C ARG A 56 -5.58 20.01 4.50
N ALA A 57 -6.45 20.40 5.44
CA ALA A 57 -6.91 19.55 6.53
C ALA A 57 -7.82 18.41 6.03
N ASP A 58 -8.68 18.66 5.03
CA ASP A 58 -9.52 17.61 4.45
C ASP A 58 -8.68 16.55 3.74
N VAL A 59 -7.71 16.99 2.93
CA VAL A 59 -6.78 16.08 2.23
C VAL A 59 -5.95 15.29 3.23
N HIS A 60 -5.39 15.96 4.24
CA HIS A 60 -4.61 15.31 5.30
C HIS A 60 -5.46 14.31 6.11
N GLY A 61 -6.72 14.67 6.41
CA GLY A 61 -7.67 13.80 7.09
C GLY A 61 -7.93 12.51 6.32
N VAL A 62 -8.13 12.60 5.00
CA VAL A 62 -8.32 11.41 4.15
C VAL A 62 -7.06 10.55 4.07
N VAL A 63 -5.88 11.17 3.89
CA VAL A 63 -4.60 10.46 3.85
C VAL A 63 -4.33 9.72 5.17
N SER A 64 -4.66 10.32 6.31
CA SER A 64 -4.47 9.69 7.62
C SER A 64 -5.53 8.64 7.97
N PHE A 65 -6.72 8.74 7.38
CA PHE A 65 -7.82 7.80 7.63
C PHE A 65 -7.62 6.44 6.93
N TYR A 66 -7.16 6.44 5.67
CA TYR A 66 -6.98 5.20 4.91
C TYR A 66 -5.56 4.65 5.09
N HIS A 67 -5.46 3.44 5.67
CA HIS A 67 -4.19 2.73 5.91
C HIS A 67 -3.36 2.43 4.64
N ASP A 68 -3.98 2.46 3.47
CA ASP A 68 -3.31 2.27 2.19
C ASP A 68 -2.49 3.49 1.76
N PHE A 69 -2.82 4.69 2.25
CA PHE A 69 -2.07 5.90 1.94
C PHE A 69 -0.93 6.11 2.93
N ARG A 70 0.27 5.73 2.50
CA ARG A 70 1.50 5.94 3.26
C ARG A 70 2.02 7.36 3.08
N ARG A 71 2.60 7.91 4.15
CA ARG A 71 3.30 9.21 4.13
C ARG A 71 4.81 9.12 3.98
N THR A 72 5.35 7.91 4.03
CA THR A 72 6.76 7.62 3.86
C THR A 72 6.93 6.56 2.76
N PRO A 73 8.11 6.51 2.11
CA PRO A 73 8.40 5.46 1.14
C PRO A 73 8.11 4.07 1.72
N PRO A 74 7.43 3.19 0.97
CA PRO A 74 7.25 1.80 1.38
C PRO A 74 8.60 1.06 1.36
N PRO A 75 8.72 -0.06 2.11
CA PRO A 75 9.83 -0.99 1.95
C PRO A 75 9.84 -1.58 0.53
N ALA A 76 10.91 -2.29 0.17
CA ALA A 76 11.00 -2.93 -1.14
C ALA A 76 9.92 -4.01 -1.32
N HIS A 77 9.57 -4.70 -0.23
CA HIS A 77 8.60 -5.77 -0.22
C HIS A 77 7.58 -5.61 0.92
N VAL A 78 6.30 -5.85 0.62
CA VAL A 78 5.21 -5.84 1.61
C VAL A 78 4.48 -7.17 1.58
N ILE A 79 4.48 -7.84 2.73
CA ILE A 79 3.74 -9.08 2.99
C ILE A 79 2.53 -8.73 3.86
N GLN A 80 1.34 -9.06 3.38
CA GLN A 80 0.08 -8.91 4.10
C GLN A 80 -0.51 -10.29 4.39
N ILE A 81 -0.70 -10.64 5.65
CA ILE A 81 -1.31 -11.93 6.04
C ILE A 81 -2.72 -11.67 6.56
N CYS A 82 -3.68 -12.44 6.03
CA CYS A 82 -5.09 -12.31 6.38
C CYS A 82 -5.33 -12.71 7.85
N ARG A 83 -5.93 -11.80 8.63
CA ARG A 83 -6.42 -12.03 9.99
C ARG A 83 -7.94 -12.18 10.08
N GLY A 84 -8.62 -12.43 8.96
CA GLY A 84 -10.03 -12.83 8.96
C GLY A 84 -10.23 -14.23 9.55
N GLU A 85 -11.39 -14.47 10.17
CA GLU A 85 -11.70 -15.66 10.97
C GLU A 85 -11.58 -16.96 10.17
N ALA A 86 -11.97 -16.93 8.89
CA ALA A 86 -11.84 -18.08 8.00
C ALA A 86 -10.37 -18.46 7.72
N CYS A 87 -9.44 -17.50 7.77
CA CYS A 87 -8.00 -17.78 7.66
C CYS A 87 -7.41 -18.20 9.02
N GLN A 88 -7.91 -17.63 10.12
CA GLN A 88 -7.50 -18.04 11.47
C GLN A 88 -7.84 -19.52 11.73
N SER A 89 -9.03 -19.99 11.30
CA SER A 89 -9.46 -21.39 11.48
C SER A 89 -8.56 -22.42 10.76
N VAL A 90 -7.74 -21.97 9.81
CA VAL A 90 -6.79 -22.80 9.06
C VAL A 90 -5.33 -22.39 9.30
N GLY A 91 -5.05 -21.68 10.40
CA GLY A 91 -3.69 -21.47 10.90
C GLY A 91 -3.01 -20.14 10.55
N ALA A 92 -3.76 -19.11 10.14
CA ALA A 92 -3.15 -17.82 9.77
C ALA A 92 -2.42 -17.09 10.92
N ASP A 93 -2.82 -17.31 12.17
CA ASP A 93 -2.15 -16.70 13.34
C ASP A 93 -0.72 -17.23 13.50
N ALA A 94 -0.54 -18.55 13.36
CA ALA A 94 0.79 -19.16 13.39
C ALA A 94 1.64 -18.69 12.21
N LEU A 95 1.05 -18.62 11.01
CA LEU A 95 1.74 -18.11 9.81
C LEU A 95 2.19 -16.65 9.99
N LEU A 96 1.36 -15.78 10.55
CA LEU A 96 1.74 -14.38 10.80
C LEU A 96 2.88 -14.28 11.81
N ALA A 97 2.83 -15.04 12.91
CA ALA A 97 3.89 -15.05 13.91
C ALA A 97 5.21 -15.53 13.30
N GLU A 98 5.16 -16.62 12.52
CA GLU A 98 6.33 -17.18 11.85
C GLU A 98 6.92 -16.24 10.79
N ALA A 99 6.07 -15.54 10.03
CA ALA A 99 6.53 -14.55 9.06
C ALA A 99 7.21 -13.35 9.74
N ARG A 100 6.65 -12.86 10.85
CA ARG A 100 7.25 -11.76 11.62
C ARG A 100 8.61 -12.14 12.18
N ASP A 101 8.75 -13.35 12.72
CA ASP A 101 10.03 -13.85 13.23
C ASP A 101 11.05 -14.05 12.09
N ARG A 102 10.63 -14.66 10.97
CA ARG A 102 11.49 -14.91 9.81
C ARG A 102 12.06 -13.64 9.18
N TYR A 103 11.28 -12.57 9.11
CA TYR A 103 11.68 -11.31 8.45
C TYR A 103 11.98 -10.16 9.44
N GLN A 104 12.20 -10.45 10.73
CA GLN A 104 12.40 -9.41 11.75
C GLN A 104 13.62 -8.52 11.49
N ASP A 105 14.68 -9.09 10.89
CA ASP A 105 15.93 -8.40 10.58
C ASP A 105 16.03 -7.95 9.11
N ALA A 106 14.97 -8.14 8.33
CA ALA A 106 14.94 -7.77 6.91
C ALA A 106 14.48 -6.32 6.75
N GLU A 107 15.42 -5.38 6.61
CA GLU A 107 15.12 -3.95 6.48
C GLU A 107 14.27 -3.60 5.24
N ASP A 108 14.31 -4.44 4.21
CA ASP A 108 13.61 -4.26 2.94
C ASP A 108 12.24 -4.94 2.88
N VAL A 109 11.82 -5.65 3.94
CA VAL A 109 10.55 -6.40 4.00
C VAL A 109 9.71 -5.92 5.19
N GLU A 110 8.44 -5.59 4.92
CA GLU A 110 7.46 -5.37 5.99
C GLU A 110 6.40 -6.45 6.00
N VAL A 111 6.18 -7.04 7.18
CA VAL A 111 5.10 -7.99 7.43
C VAL A 111 3.98 -7.29 8.19
N ARG A 112 2.82 -7.14 7.56
CA ARG A 112 1.63 -6.55 8.17
C ARG A 112 0.43 -7.49 8.11
N GLU A 113 -0.57 -7.21 8.92
CA GLU A 113 -1.85 -7.90 8.86
C GLU A 113 -2.84 -7.17 7.95
N VAL A 114 -3.79 -7.92 7.41
CA VAL A 114 -4.93 -7.40 6.64
C VAL A 114 -6.21 -8.12 7.05
N PHE A 115 -7.32 -7.39 7.15
CA PHE A 115 -8.60 -7.96 7.58
C PHE A 115 -9.42 -8.39 6.37
N CYS A 116 -9.28 -9.66 6.02
CA CYS A 116 -9.94 -10.34 4.91
C CYS A 116 -9.47 -9.88 3.51
N LEU A 117 -9.27 -10.85 2.62
CA LEU A 117 -8.91 -10.65 1.22
C LEU A 117 -9.95 -11.27 0.26
N GLY A 118 -11.13 -11.65 0.77
CA GLY A 118 -12.18 -12.31 -0.02
C GLY A 118 -11.81 -13.70 -0.54
N ASN A 119 -10.69 -14.28 -0.09
CA ASN A 119 -10.16 -15.55 -0.59
C ASN A 119 -10.35 -16.72 0.40
N CYS A 120 -11.45 -16.68 1.16
CA CYS A 120 -11.66 -17.52 2.36
C CYS A 120 -11.56 -19.02 2.09
N ALA A 121 -12.04 -19.50 0.93
CA ALA A 121 -12.00 -20.92 0.55
C ALA A 121 -10.57 -21.46 0.29
N LEU A 122 -9.59 -20.56 0.17
CA LEU A 122 -8.18 -20.88 -0.07
C LEU A 122 -7.30 -20.33 1.07
N GLY A 123 -7.81 -20.28 2.30
CA GLY A 123 -7.03 -19.90 3.47
C GLY A 123 -5.87 -20.87 3.81
N PRO A 124 -4.86 -20.45 4.60
CA PRO A 124 -4.53 -19.06 4.91
C PRO A 124 -4.23 -18.27 3.64
N SER A 125 -4.75 -17.05 3.57
CA SER A 125 -4.53 -16.15 2.44
C SER A 125 -3.63 -14.99 2.83
N GLY A 126 -2.98 -14.41 1.84
CA GLY A 126 -2.14 -13.24 2.01
C GLY A 126 -1.84 -12.58 0.67
N MET A 127 -1.20 -11.43 0.73
CA MET A 127 -0.81 -10.65 -0.44
C MET A 127 0.66 -10.32 -0.31
N VAL A 128 1.44 -10.60 -1.35
CA VAL A 128 2.86 -10.24 -1.40
C VAL A 128 3.05 -9.33 -2.61
N ASP A 129 3.49 -8.10 -2.36
CA ASP A 129 3.68 -7.06 -3.37
C ASP A 129 2.46 -6.89 -4.30
N GLY A 130 1.26 -6.87 -3.72
CA GLY A 130 0.00 -6.74 -4.45
C GLY A 130 -0.54 -8.04 -5.07
N ARG A 131 0.22 -9.14 -5.04
CA ARG A 131 -0.22 -10.44 -5.57
C ARG A 131 -0.94 -11.25 -4.51
N LEU A 132 -2.22 -11.54 -4.74
CA LEU A 132 -3.04 -12.39 -3.88
C LEU A 132 -2.60 -13.86 -3.96
N LEU A 133 -2.44 -14.48 -2.79
CA LEU A 133 -2.02 -15.87 -2.61
C LEU A 133 -2.97 -16.59 -1.65
N GLY A 134 -3.21 -17.86 -1.93
CA GLY A 134 -3.96 -18.77 -1.06
C GLY A 134 -3.16 -20.03 -0.74
N ARG A 135 -3.62 -20.78 0.26
CA ARG A 135 -2.94 -21.94 0.86
C ARG A 135 -1.49 -21.58 1.19
N LEU A 136 -1.31 -20.40 1.78
CA LEU A 136 0.00 -19.90 2.13
C LEU A 136 0.61 -20.73 3.25
N THR A 137 1.89 -20.98 3.08
CA THR A 137 2.80 -21.49 4.10
C THR A 137 4.00 -20.55 4.13
N ALA A 138 4.82 -20.67 5.17
CA ALA A 138 6.09 -19.96 5.27
C ALA A 138 6.97 -20.12 4.02
N ASP A 139 7.21 -21.36 3.57
CA ASP A 139 8.03 -21.63 2.38
C ASP A 139 7.49 -20.92 1.13
N ARG A 140 6.17 -20.83 0.98
CA ARG A 140 5.54 -20.16 -0.15
C ARG A 140 5.69 -18.63 -0.11
N LEU A 141 5.94 -18.04 1.06
CA LEU A 141 6.28 -16.62 1.18
C LEU A 141 7.66 -16.36 0.55
N ASP A 142 8.66 -17.17 0.85
CA ASP A 142 10.02 -17.04 0.29
C ASP A 142 10.04 -17.18 -1.24
N ASP A 143 9.32 -18.19 -1.76
CA ASP A 143 9.14 -18.38 -3.20
C ASP A 143 8.51 -17.15 -3.87
N SER A 144 7.56 -16.52 -3.17
CA SER A 144 6.82 -15.38 -3.69
C SER A 144 7.66 -14.11 -3.79
N LEU A 145 8.52 -13.85 -2.80
CA LEU A 145 9.46 -12.71 -2.82
C LEU A 145 10.50 -12.86 -3.94
N THR A 146 11.00 -14.08 -4.15
CA THR A 146 11.99 -14.37 -5.20
C THR A 146 11.40 -14.19 -6.61
N THR A 147 10.13 -14.54 -6.79
CA THR A 147 9.42 -14.42 -8.07
C THR A 147 9.19 -12.95 -8.46
N THR A 148 8.82 -12.09 -7.50
CA THR A 148 8.55 -10.67 -7.77
C THR A 148 9.79 -9.90 -8.24
N ARG A 149 11.00 -10.31 -7.82
CA ARG A 149 12.28 -9.71 -8.28
C ARG A 149 12.51 -9.81 -9.79
N ARG A 150 11.81 -10.70 -10.52
CA ARG A 150 11.97 -10.89 -11.98
C ARG A 150 11.00 -10.09 -12.85
N ALA A 151 9.97 -9.48 -12.26
CA ALA A 151 8.89 -8.84 -13.00
C ALA A 151 8.98 -7.30 -13.07
N ARG A 152 10.12 -6.72 -12.62
CA ARG A 152 10.46 -5.30 -12.77
C ARG A 152 11.58 -5.11 -13.78
#